data_AF-A0A1F5B6C7-F1
#
_entry.id   AF-A0A1F5B6C7-F1
#
_cell.length_a   1.000
_cell.length_b   1.000
_cell.length_c   1.000
_cell.angle_alpha   90.00
_cell.angle_beta   90.00
_cell.angle_gamma   90.00
#
_symmetry.space_group_name_H-M   'P 1'
#
loop_
_entity.id
_entity.type
_entity.pdbx_description
1 polymer ?
#
loop_
_entity_poly.entity_id
_entity_poly.type
_entity_poly.pdbx_seq_one_letter_code
_entity_poly.pdbx_strand_id
1 'polypeptide(L)'
;NAYTKNYFRYSQNAPLTMYDEKNTATNLPAQIDISAVDGDEYGFLFISKGGGSANKTYLFQETKAVLNPEALKKFLVGKMKGIGTAACPPYHLAVVVGGTSAELVLKTVKLASARYLDHLPTSGGPGGHAFRDLELEGQLLDASRKLGLGAGFGGKYFCLDVRVIRLPRHGASCPIGMGVSCNADRNIKAKITRDGIFLEKLEKEPAKYLPQPAAADVPAVPVDLNRPMSEIRATLSKYPVATLLFLNGPIIVARDIAHAKLKEKVDRGEGLPAFFKDHIIYYAGPAKTPPGYASGSFGPTTAGRMDDYVPLFQKMGGSLVMLAKGNRSKCVTESCKTNGGFYLGSIGGPAARLAKDCITSQEVVAYPELGMEAIFKITVKDFPAFIIVDDKGNDFFEKILA
;
A
#
# COMPACT_ATOMS: atom_id res chain seq x y z
N ASN A 1 -24.21 6.02 -3.63
CA ASN A 1 -24.65 6.33 -2.25
C ASN A 1 -23.53 6.36 -1.22
N ALA A 2 -22.90 5.23 -0.87
CA ALA A 2 -21.88 5.21 0.19
C ALA A 2 -20.75 6.24 -0.04
N TYR A 3 -20.18 6.28 -1.24
CA TYR A 3 -19.12 7.22 -1.60
C TYR A 3 -19.59 8.68 -1.69
N THR A 4 -20.80 8.94 -2.19
CA THR A 4 -21.33 10.31 -2.35
C THR A 4 -21.72 10.94 -1.02
N LYS A 5 -22.44 10.20 -0.17
CA LYS A 5 -23.03 10.70 1.07
C LYS A 5 -22.08 10.70 2.28
N ASN A 6 -20.96 9.99 2.19
CA ASN A 6 -19.96 9.93 3.25
C ASN A 6 -18.61 10.51 2.80
N TYR A 7 -17.68 10.64 3.73
CA TYR A 7 -16.37 11.26 3.54
C TYR A 7 -15.31 10.29 2.97
N PHE A 8 -15.70 9.50 1.96
CA PHE A 8 -14.79 8.62 1.21
C PHE A 8 -14.11 9.35 0.05
N ARG A 9 -13.22 8.65 -0.66
CA ARG A 9 -12.46 9.18 -1.80
C ARG A 9 -12.95 8.62 -3.13
N TYR A 10 -12.94 9.42 -4.18
CA TYR A 10 -13.17 8.98 -5.56
C TYR A 10 -11.83 8.64 -6.20
N SER A 11 -11.63 7.39 -6.62
CA SER A 11 -10.31 6.88 -7.03
C SER A 11 -10.33 6.06 -8.31
N GLN A 12 -11.40 6.17 -9.10
CA GLN A 12 -11.50 5.53 -10.41
C GLN A 12 -11.27 6.57 -11.50
N ASN A 13 -10.39 6.23 -12.44
CA ASN A 13 -10.07 7.00 -13.62
C ASN A 13 -10.73 6.32 -14.83
N ALA A 14 -11.53 7.07 -15.58
CA ALA A 14 -12.08 6.60 -16.84
C ALA A 14 -11.10 6.96 -17.98
N PRO A 15 -10.71 6.00 -18.83
CA PRO A 15 -9.92 6.29 -20.02
C PRO A 15 -10.80 7.01 -21.04
N LEU A 16 -10.35 8.18 -21.51
CA LEU A 16 -10.98 8.93 -22.60
C LEU A 16 -10.32 8.61 -23.94
N THR A 17 -8.99 8.49 -23.90
CA THR A 17 -8.15 7.99 -24.99
C THR A 17 -7.19 6.94 -24.41
N MET A 18 -6.17 6.52 -25.17
CA MET A 18 -5.10 5.68 -24.63
C MET A 18 -4.30 6.38 -23.51
N TYR A 19 -4.22 7.71 -23.54
CA TYR A 19 -3.34 8.48 -22.67
C TYR A 19 -4.09 9.46 -21.76
N ASP A 20 -5.26 9.93 -22.20
CA ASP A 20 -6.08 10.89 -21.46
C ASP A 20 -7.06 10.17 -20.54
N GLU A 21 -7.12 10.65 -19.30
CA GLU A 21 -8.01 10.12 -18.27
C GLU A 21 -8.80 11.22 -17.58
N LYS A 22 -9.94 10.83 -17.00
CA LYS A 22 -10.71 11.69 -16.10
C LYS A 22 -11.20 10.92 -14.88
N ASN A 23 -11.05 11.50 -13.70
CA ASN A 23 -11.65 10.92 -12.49
C ASN A 23 -13.19 10.91 -12.62
N THR A 24 -13.82 9.79 -12.31
CA THR A 24 -15.29 9.65 -12.44
C THR A 24 -16.08 10.41 -11.39
N ALA A 25 -15.39 11.01 -10.41
CA ALA A 25 -15.95 11.80 -9.31
C ALA A 25 -17.03 11.08 -8.47
N THR A 26 -17.09 9.75 -8.58
CA THR A 26 -18.12 8.92 -7.93
C THR A 26 -17.55 7.62 -7.34
N ASN A 27 -16.29 7.30 -7.66
CA ASN A 27 -15.64 6.01 -7.42
C ASN A 27 -16.29 4.82 -8.16
N LEU A 28 -17.11 5.09 -9.17
CA LEU A 28 -17.58 4.09 -10.13
C LEU A 28 -16.65 4.04 -11.36
N PRO A 29 -16.64 2.94 -12.14
CA PRO A 29 -17.44 1.72 -11.97
C PRO A 29 -16.98 0.88 -10.77
N ALA A 30 -17.91 0.06 -10.26
CA ALA A 30 -17.57 -1.05 -9.37
C ALA A 30 -17.30 -2.30 -10.22
N GLN A 31 -16.42 -3.19 -9.77
CA GLN A 31 -16.36 -4.56 -10.29
C GLN A 31 -17.50 -5.36 -9.66
N ILE A 32 -18.36 -5.94 -10.49
CA ILE A 32 -19.54 -6.71 -10.07
C ILE A 32 -19.49 -8.06 -10.79
N ASP A 33 -19.15 -9.10 -10.03
CA ASP A 33 -19.10 -10.48 -10.52
C ASP A 33 -20.30 -11.25 -9.95
N ILE A 34 -21.27 -11.58 -10.80
CA ILE A 34 -22.47 -12.33 -10.41
C ILE A 34 -22.37 -13.74 -10.99
N SER A 35 -22.51 -14.76 -10.14
CA SER A 35 -22.52 -16.16 -10.53
C SER A 35 -23.90 -16.76 -10.31
N ALA A 36 -24.33 -17.64 -11.21
CA ALA A 36 -25.45 -18.55 -10.95
C ALA A 36 -24.97 -19.67 -10.02
N VAL A 37 -25.76 -19.96 -8.99
CA VAL A 37 -25.53 -21.01 -7.99
C VAL A 37 -26.86 -21.70 -7.67
N ASP A 38 -26.80 -22.89 -7.08
CA ASP A 38 -27.99 -23.58 -6.59
C ASP A 38 -28.49 -22.97 -5.27
N GLY A 39 -29.77 -23.18 -4.96
CA GLY A 39 -30.43 -22.74 -3.72
C GLY A 39 -31.33 -21.51 -3.88
N ASP A 40 -31.89 -21.03 -2.77
CA ASP A 40 -32.84 -19.91 -2.71
C ASP A 40 -32.29 -18.68 -1.94
N GLU A 41 -30.97 -18.63 -1.71
CA GLU A 41 -30.27 -17.50 -1.10
C GLU A 41 -29.44 -16.72 -2.12
N TYR A 42 -29.37 -15.39 -1.96
CA TYR A 42 -28.42 -14.55 -2.70
C TYR A 42 -27.23 -14.19 -1.79
N GLY A 43 -26.10 -14.85 -1.97
CA GLY A 43 -24.86 -14.61 -1.22
C GLY A 43 -23.96 -13.53 -1.83
N PHE A 44 -23.32 -12.72 -0.98
CA PHE A 44 -22.44 -11.63 -1.39
C PHE A 44 -21.14 -11.61 -0.59
N LEU A 45 -20.06 -11.23 -1.28
CA LEU A 45 -18.81 -10.76 -0.66
C LEU A 45 -18.50 -9.37 -1.21
N PHE A 46 -18.62 -8.34 -0.39
CA PHE A 46 -18.22 -6.99 -0.76
C PHE A 46 -16.78 -6.75 -0.34
N ILE A 47 -15.93 -6.21 -1.23
CA ILE A 47 -14.52 -5.91 -0.94
C ILE A 47 -14.22 -4.47 -1.32
N SER A 48 -13.75 -3.67 -0.35
CA SER A 48 -13.19 -2.34 -0.63
C SER A 48 -11.67 -2.45 -0.78
N LYS A 49 -11.22 -2.90 -1.96
CA LYS A 49 -9.80 -3.16 -2.20
C LYS A 49 -9.01 -1.87 -2.44
N GLY A 50 -7.97 -1.64 -1.63
CA GLY A 50 -7.05 -0.53 -1.86
C GLY A 50 -6.11 -0.81 -3.03
N GLY A 51 -5.85 0.19 -3.87
CA GLY A 51 -4.95 0.05 -5.04
C GLY A 51 -3.55 -0.46 -4.65
N GLY A 52 -3.00 -0.01 -3.52
CA GLY A 52 -1.68 -0.46 -3.05
C GLY A 52 -1.58 -1.98 -2.80
N SER A 53 -2.62 -2.63 -2.26
CA SER A 53 -2.65 -4.09 -2.07
C SER A 53 -3.18 -4.82 -3.30
N ALA A 54 -3.98 -4.17 -4.16
CA ALA A 54 -4.33 -4.70 -5.47
C ALA A 54 -3.07 -4.89 -6.33
N ASN A 55 -2.18 -3.89 -6.38
CA ASN A 55 -0.92 -3.92 -7.12
C ASN A 55 0.09 -4.95 -6.57
N LYS A 56 -0.17 -5.51 -5.38
CA LYS A 56 0.60 -6.62 -4.78
C LYS A 56 -0.13 -7.95 -4.94
N THR A 57 -0.80 -8.13 -6.08
CA THR A 57 -1.33 -9.41 -6.53
C THR A 57 -0.52 -9.83 -7.75
N TYR A 58 0.23 -10.93 -7.62
CA TYR A 58 1.18 -11.39 -8.61
C TYR A 58 0.77 -12.75 -9.17
N LEU A 59 1.03 -12.95 -10.46
CA LEU A 59 0.93 -14.22 -11.15
C LEU A 59 2.34 -14.66 -11.55
N PHE A 60 2.65 -15.93 -11.31
CA PHE A 60 3.88 -16.56 -11.73
C PHE A 60 3.54 -17.82 -12.53
N GLN A 61 4.11 -17.94 -13.73
CA GLN A 61 3.93 -19.10 -14.58
C GLN A 61 5.06 -20.10 -14.29
N GLU A 62 4.79 -21.07 -13.44
CA GLU A 62 5.74 -22.10 -13.06
C GLU A 62 5.40 -23.45 -13.71
N THR A 63 6.26 -24.44 -13.49
CA THR A 63 6.11 -25.80 -14.03
C THR A 63 6.02 -26.83 -12.91
N LYS A 64 5.85 -28.11 -13.26
CA LYS A 64 5.91 -29.22 -12.28
C LYS A 64 7.22 -29.25 -11.49
N ALA A 65 8.32 -28.70 -12.02
CA ALA A 65 9.62 -28.69 -11.34
C ALA A 65 9.58 -27.96 -9.97
N VAL A 66 8.74 -26.94 -9.81
CA VAL A 66 8.60 -26.22 -8.54
C VAL A 66 7.86 -27.04 -7.48
N LEU A 67 7.08 -28.05 -7.87
CA LEU A 67 6.20 -28.81 -6.98
C LEU A 67 6.94 -29.95 -6.26
N ASN A 68 7.91 -29.56 -5.46
CA ASN A 68 8.52 -30.35 -4.39
C ASN A 68 8.72 -29.44 -3.16
N PRO A 69 8.82 -30.00 -1.93
CA PRO A 69 8.80 -29.21 -0.70
C PRO A 69 9.86 -28.10 -0.65
N GLU A 70 11.09 -28.40 -1.04
CA GLU A 70 12.21 -27.44 -0.96
C GLU A 70 12.06 -26.33 -2.01
N ALA A 71 11.83 -26.69 -3.28
CA ALA A 71 11.73 -25.74 -4.37
C ALA A 71 10.53 -24.80 -4.19
N LEU A 72 9.36 -25.33 -3.83
CA LEU A 72 8.15 -24.52 -3.64
C LEU A 72 8.33 -23.54 -2.48
N LYS A 73 8.81 -24.01 -1.33
CA LYS A 73 9.02 -23.15 -0.17
C LYS A 73 10.04 -22.06 -0.46
N LYS A 74 11.20 -22.41 -1.05
CA LYS A 74 12.22 -21.44 -1.43
C LYS A 74 11.67 -20.40 -2.40
N PHE A 75 10.93 -20.84 -3.42
CA PHE A 75 10.27 -19.97 -4.38
C PHE A 75 9.30 -19.00 -3.69
N LEU A 76 8.36 -19.51 -2.89
CA LEU A 76 7.33 -18.70 -2.23
C LEU A 76 7.94 -17.70 -1.24
N VAL A 77 8.93 -18.10 -0.45
CA VAL A 77 9.62 -17.17 0.47
C VAL A 77 10.36 -16.06 -0.30
N GLY A 78 11.03 -16.42 -1.41
CA GLY A 78 11.67 -15.43 -2.29
C GLY A 78 10.68 -14.43 -2.88
N LYS A 79 9.52 -14.90 -3.38
CA LYS A 79 8.47 -14.02 -3.91
C LYS A 79 7.80 -13.17 -2.82
N MET A 80 7.58 -13.75 -1.64
CA MET A 80 7.03 -13.04 -0.47
C MET A 80 7.92 -11.87 -0.05
N LYS A 81 9.24 -12.06 -0.05
CA LYS A 81 10.22 -10.99 0.20
C LYS A 81 10.06 -9.82 -0.80
N GLY A 82 9.83 -10.14 -2.08
CA GLY A 82 9.59 -9.17 -3.15
C GLY A 82 8.29 -8.35 -3.03
N ILE A 83 7.32 -8.77 -2.21
CA ILE A 83 6.13 -7.96 -1.92
C ILE A 83 6.55 -6.64 -1.26
N GLY A 84 7.51 -6.72 -0.34
CA GLY A 84 8.04 -5.59 0.43
C GLY A 84 7.00 -4.95 1.36
N THR A 85 7.29 -3.73 1.81
CA THR A 85 6.44 -2.97 2.77
C THR A 85 5.47 -2.02 2.07
N ALA A 86 5.48 -2.03 0.74
CA ALA A 86 4.72 -1.16 -0.14
C ALA A 86 3.19 -1.33 -0.12
N ALA A 87 2.63 -2.32 0.58
CA ALA A 87 1.18 -2.48 0.74
C ALA A 87 0.68 -2.33 2.19
N CYS A 88 1.48 -1.74 3.08
CA CYS A 88 1.11 -1.53 4.50
C CYS A 88 0.90 -2.86 5.26
N PRO A 89 1.97 -3.62 5.55
CA PRO A 89 1.90 -4.75 6.47
C PRO A 89 1.51 -4.29 7.89
N PRO A 90 1.10 -5.19 8.81
CA PRO A 90 1.06 -6.65 8.68
C PRO A 90 0.04 -7.14 7.64
N TYR A 91 0.42 -8.17 6.86
CA TYR A 91 -0.42 -8.70 5.79
C TYR A 91 -1.24 -9.93 6.22
N HIS A 92 -2.38 -10.10 5.59
CA HIS A 92 -2.96 -11.42 5.40
C HIS A 92 -2.52 -11.94 4.04
N LEU A 93 -1.55 -12.85 4.02
CA LEU A 93 -0.95 -13.36 2.79
C LEU A 93 -1.83 -14.49 2.23
N ALA A 94 -2.07 -14.48 0.93
CA ALA A 94 -2.72 -15.57 0.22
C ALA A 94 -1.80 -16.10 -0.88
N VAL A 95 -1.66 -17.41 -0.95
CA VAL A 95 -0.95 -18.14 -2.00
C VAL A 95 -1.90 -19.14 -2.62
N VAL A 96 -1.91 -19.22 -3.95
CA VAL A 96 -2.67 -20.22 -4.70
C VAL A 96 -1.72 -20.98 -5.61
N VAL A 97 -1.68 -22.30 -5.50
CA VAL A 97 -0.79 -23.16 -6.29
C VAL A 97 -1.61 -24.04 -7.23
N GLY A 98 -1.37 -23.89 -8.53
CA GLY A 98 -2.18 -24.49 -9.58
C GLY A 98 -3.47 -23.71 -9.86
N GLY A 99 -4.22 -24.17 -10.85
CA GLY A 99 -5.45 -23.56 -11.33
C GLY A 99 -5.67 -23.94 -12.79
N THR A 100 -6.91 -23.84 -13.27
CA THR A 100 -7.26 -24.12 -14.67
C THR A 100 -6.86 -22.98 -15.61
N SER A 101 -6.69 -21.77 -15.08
CA SER A 101 -6.28 -20.59 -15.83
C SER A 101 -5.72 -19.50 -14.92
N ALA A 102 -5.06 -18.51 -15.52
CA ALA A 102 -4.44 -17.39 -14.81
C ALA A 102 -5.48 -16.56 -14.02
N GLU A 103 -6.60 -16.26 -14.65
CA GLU A 103 -7.69 -15.47 -14.08
C GLU A 103 -8.36 -16.20 -12.91
N LEU A 104 -8.55 -17.53 -12.98
CA LEU A 104 -9.07 -18.30 -11.84
C LEU A 104 -8.09 -18.27 -10.67
N VAL A 105 -6.78 -18.39 -10.93
CA VAL A 105 -5.77 -18.30 -9.87
C VAL A 105 -5.83 -16.95 -9.17
N LEU A 106 -5.86 -15.85 -9.91
CA LEU A 106 -5.88 -14.52 -9.31
C LEU A 106 -7.22 -14.21 -8.60
N LYS A 107 -8.35 -14.70 -9.13
CA LYS A 107 -9.64 -14.66 -8.43
C LYS A 107 -9.57 -15.45 -7.12
N THR A 108 -8.98 -16.64 -7.12
CA THR A 108 -8.81 -17.46 -5.92
C THR A 108 -7.90 -16.78 -4.89
N VAL A 109 -6.80 -16.14 -5.33
CA VAL A 109 -5.94 -15.33 -4.44
C VAL A 109 -6.74 -14.22 -3.79
N LYS A 110 -7.61 -13.55 -4.55
CA LYS A 110 -8.48 -12.48 -4.00
C LYS A 110 -9.36 -13.01 -2.89
N LEU A 111 -10.09 -14.09 -3.14
CA LEU A 111 -11.01 -14.70 -2.19
C LEU A 111 -10.29 -15.26 -0.96
N ALA A 112 -9.16 -15.94 -1.15
CA ALA A 112 -8.32 -16.43 -0.06
C ALA A 112 -7.78 -15.29 0.81
N SER A 113 -7.34 -14.16 0.20
CA SER A 113 -6.87 -12.99 0.95
C SER A 113 -7.97 -12.33 1.80
N ALA A 114 -9.24 -12.55 1.45
CA ALA A 114 -10.41 -12.11 2.21
C ALA A 114 -10.94 -13.20 3.18
N ARG A 115 -10.23 -14.33 3.34
CA ARG A 115 -10.64 -15.50 4.13
C ARG A 115 -12.03 -16.04 3.78
N TYR A 116 -12.45 -15.83 2.53
CA TYR A 116 -13.70 -16.37 2.03
C TYR A 116 -13.65 -17.90 1.89
N LEU A 117 -12.45 -18.44 1.68
CA LEU A 117 -12.20 -19.86 1.41
C LEU A 117 -11.72 -20.65 2.64
N ASP A 118 -11.86 -20.09 3.85
CA ASP A 118 -11.37 -20.74 5.09
C ASP A 118 -12.08 -22.05 5.43
N HIS A 119 -13.24 -22.28 4.82
CA HIS A 119 -14.08 -23.48 4.99
C HIS A 119 -13.71 -24.64 4.04
N LEU A 120 -12.75 -24.45 3.13
CA LEU A 120 -12.33 -25.51 2.21
C LEU A 120 -11.79 -26.73 2.98
N PRO A 121 -11.91 -27.96 2.42
CA PRO A 121 -11.25 -29.13 2.96
C PRO A 121 -9.74 -28.90 3.13
N THR A 122 -9.10 -29.62 4.06
CA THR A 122 -7.67 -29.47 4.37
C THR A 122 -6.80 -30.57 3.74
N SER A 123 -7.38 -31.43 2.91
CA SER A 123 -6.70 -32.46 2.16
C SER A 123 -7.27 -32.54 0.74
N GLY A 124 -6.45 -32.96 -0.22
CA GLY A 124 -6.90 -33.22 -1.58
C GLY A 124 -7.39 -34.65 -1.78
N GLY A 125 -7.94 -34.93 -2.96
CA GLY A 125 -8.37 -36.26 -3.37
C GLY A 125 -8.33 -36.45 -4.89
N PRO A 126 -8.57 -37.68 -5.39
CA PRO A 126 -8.50 -38.00 -6.81
C PRO A 126 -9.50 -37.22 -7.68
N GLY A 127 -10.58 -36.71 -7.09
CA GLY A 127 -11.54 -35.83 -7.79
C GLY A 127 -11.03 -34.42 -8.10
N GLY A 128 -9.83 -34.05 -7.62
CA GLY A 128 -9.17 -32.79 -8.01
C GLY A 128 -9.83 -31.52 -7.47
N HIS A 129 -10.56 -31.59 -6.34
CA HIS A 129 -11.12 -30.40 -5.71
C HIS A 129 -10.04 -29.51 -5.07
N ALA A 130 -10.39 -28.25 -4.80
CA ALA A 130 -9.54 -27.33 -4.06
C ALA A 130 -9.39 -27.75 -2.59
N PHE A 131 -8.23 -27.50 -1.99
CA PHE A 131 -8.04 -27.66 -0.55
C PHE A 131 -7.12 -26.57 0.03
N ARG A 132 -7.25 -26.36 1.34
CA ARG A 132 -6.43 -25.44 2.13
C ARG A 132 -5.27 -26.20 2.77
N ASP A 133 -4.04 -25.80 2.48
CA ASP A 133 -2.82 -26.46 2.95
C ASP A 133 -2.32 -25.82 4.26
N LEU A 134 -2.73 -26.39 5.39
CA LEU A 134 -2.39 -25.86 6.72
C LEU A 134 -0.90 -25.99 7.06
N GLU A 135 -0.23 -27.00 6.53
CA GLU A 135 1.21 -27.20 6.79
C GLU A 135 2.01 -26.07 6.14
N LEU A 136 1.78 -25.82 4.85
CA LEU A 136 2.49 -24.77 4.13
C LEU A 136 2.12 -23.36 4.64
N GLU A 137 0.88 -23.16 5.11
CA GLU A 137 0.50 -21.92 5.83
C GLU A 137 1.40 -21.65 7.03
N GLY A 138 1.58 -22.64 7.91
CA GLY A 138 2.45 -22.52 9.09
C GLY A 138 3.90 -22.26 8.70
N GLN A 139 4.42 -23.01 7.73
CA GLN A 139 5.80 -22.84 7.26
C GLN A 139 6.07 -21.44 6.66
N LEU A 140 5.12 -20.91 5.88
CA LEU A 140 5.25 -19.58 5.28
C LEU A 140 5.06 -18.46 6.31
N LEU A 141 4.16 -18.64 7.29
CA LEU A 141 4.01 -17.68 8.38
C LEU A 141 5.31 -17.56 9.19
N ASP A 142 5.92 -18.70 9.53
CA ASP A 142 7.20 -18.70 10.25
C ASP A 142 8.34 -18.13 9.42
N ALA A 143 8.37 -18.41 8.11
CA ALA A 143 9.33 -17.77 7.21
C ALA A 143 9.12 -16.25 7.15
N SER A 144 7.87 -15.78 7.07
CA SER A 144 7.53 -14.35 7.03
C SER A 144 8.04 -13.59 8.26
N ARG A 145 8.00 -14.24 9.42
CA ARG A 145 8.47 -13.69 10.70
C ARG A 145 9.99 -13.57 10.79
N LYS A 146 10.71 -14.35 9.98
CA LYS A 146 12.19 -14.36 9.90
C LYS A 146 12.72 -13.44 8.81
N LEU A 147 11.87 -12.86 7.94
CA LEU A 147 12.29 -11.93 6.89
C LEU A 147 12.86 -10.62 7.44
N GLY A 148 12.56 -10.26 8.69
CA GLY A 148 13.03 -9.03 9.31
C GLY A 148 12.33 -7.75 8.83
N LEU A 149 11.44 -7.81 7.83
CA LEU A 149 10.68 -6.65 7.30
C LEU A 149 9.67 -6.07 8.30
N GLY A 150 9.11 -6.94 9.16
CA GLY A 150 8.11 -6.60 10.18
C GLY A 150 6.92 -5.80 9.68
N ALA A 151 6.32 -5.01 10.57
CA ALA A 151 5.14 -4.20 10.30
C ALA A 151 5.50 -2.87 9.59
N GLY A 152 6.38 -2.92 8.58
CA GLY A 152 6.74 -1.79 7.74
C GLY A 152 8.12 -1.19 8.02
N PHE A 153 8.63 -1.30 9.24
CA PHE A 153 9.90 -0.68 9.69
C PHE A 153 10.78 -1.66 10.47
N GLY A 154 10.83 -2.92 10.01
CA GLY A 154 11.63 -3.95 10.67
C GLY A 154 10.85 -4.77 11.70
N GLY A 155 11.30 -5.98 11.98
CA GLY A 155 10.79 -6.85 13.04
C GLY A 155 10.02 -8.08 12.55
N LYS A 156 9.11 -8.59 13.39
CA LYS A 156 8.47 -9.91 13.25
C LYS A 156 7.18 -9.92 12.42
N TYR A 157 6.34 -8.90 12.57
CA TYR A 157 4.95 -8.95 12.10
C TYR A 157 4.79 -8.53 10.63
N PHE A 158 5.47 -9.23 9.72
CA PHE A 158 5.28 -9.02 8.28
C PHE A 158 3.91 -9.54 7.82
N CYS A 159 3.51 -10.72 8.32
CA CYS A 159 2.19 -11.30 8.11
C CYS A 159 1.49 -11.54 9.47
N LEU A 160 0.18 -11.30 9.53
CA LEU A 160 -0.70 -11.72 10.61
C LEU A 160 -0.98 -13.21 10.49
N ASP A 161 -1.33 -13.64 9.28
CA ASP A 161 -1.57 -15.03 8.91
C ASP A 161 -1.28 -15.28 7.42
N VAL A 162 -1.38 -16.54 7.03
CA VAL A 162 -1.23 -17.00 5.65
C VAL A 162 -2.44 -17.88 5.29
N ARG A 163 -2.86 -17.86 4.03
CA ARG A 163 -3.76 -18.84 3.41
C ARG A 163 -3.08 -19.46 2.20
N VAL A 164 -3.05 -20.79 2.13
CA VAL A 164 -2.49 -21.51 0.99
C VAL A 164 -3.57 -22.40 0.40
N ILE A 165 -3.98 -22.12 -0.83
CA ILE A 165 -4.98 -22.92 -1.55
C ILE A 165 -4.29 -23.69 -2.67
N ARG A 166 -4.49 -25.01 -2.70
CA ARG A 166 -4.05 -25.88 -3.80
C ARG A 166 -5.24 -26.17 -4.72
N LEU A 167 -5.06 -25.92 -6.02
CA LEU A 167 -6.06 -26.18 -7.05
C LEU A 167 -5.58 -27.30 -8.02
N PRO A 168 -6.48 -27.98 -8.76
CA PRO A 168 -6.07 -28.81 -9.88
C PRO A 168 -5.34 -27.98 -10.95
N ARG A 169 -4.59 -28.63 -11.85
CA ARG A 169 -3.86 -27.95 -12.92
C ARG A 169 -3.79 -28.84 -14.16
N HIS A 170 -3.73 -28.22 -15.34
CA HIS A 170 -3.36 -28.93 -16.57
C HIS A 170 -1.95 -29.53 -16.44
N GLY A 171 -1.68 -30.67 -17.08
CA GLY A 171 -0.41 -31.40 -16.96
C GLY A 171 0.82 -30.53 -17.26
N ALA A 172 0.71 -29.68 -18.29
CA ALA A 172 1.75 -28.76 -18.77
C ALA A 172 1.83 -27.41 -18.02
N SER A 173 0.99 -27.16 -17.00
CA SER A 173 0.87 -25.84 -16.39
C SER A 173 0.98 -25.91 -14.87
N CYS A 174 1.58 -24.90 -14.25
CA CYS A 174 1.53 -24.70 -12.80
C CYS A 174 1.49 -23.20 -12.46
N PRO A 175 0.37 -22.50 -12.76
CA PRO A 175 0.24 -21.09 -12.37
C PRO A 175 0.25 -20.97 -10.84
N ILE A 176 0.98 -19.99 -10.32
CA ILE A 176 1.02 -19.67 -8.90
C ILE A 176 0.63 -18.21 -8.71
N GLY A 177 -0.35 -17.97 -7.85
CA GLY A 177 -0.79 -16.64 -7.46
C GLY A 177 -0.33 -16.29 -6.05
N MET A 178 0.07 -15.06 -5.83
CA MET A 178 0.38 -14.53 -4.50
C MET A 178 -0.21 -13.14 -4.33
N GLY A 179 -0.87 -12.89 -3.20
CA GLY A 179 -1.44 -11.58 -2.93
C GLY A 179 -1.67 -11.33 -1.46
N VAL A 180 -2.04 -10.10 -1.10
CA VAL A 180 -2.21 -9.70 0.30
C VAL A 180 -3.52 -8.96 0.52
N SER A 181 -4.11 -9.12 1.71
CA SER A 181 -4.87 -8.04 2.33
C SER A 181 -3.96 -7.18 3.18
N CYS A 182 -4.14 -5.87 3.10
CA CYS A 182 -3.34 -4.90 3.82
C CYS A 182 -3.96 -4.54 5.18
N ASN A 183 -3.30 -3.64 5.92
CA ASN A 183 -3.83 -3.06 7.15
C ASN A 183 -5.28 -2.52 7.01
N ALA A 184 -5.64 -1.98 5.83
CA ALA A 184 -7.02 -1.65 5.48
C ALA A 184 -7.80 -2.89 5.01
N ASP A 185 -7.91 -3.89 5.89
CA ASP A 185 -8.59 -5.16 5.64
C ASP A 185 -10.11 -4.96 5.64
N ARG A 186 -10.68 -4.80 4.44
CA ARG A 186 -12.06 -4.32 4.26
C ARG A 186 -12.82 -5.24 3.32
N ASN A 187 -13.46 -6.24 3.91
CA ASN A 187 -14.44 -7.08 3.25
C ASN A 187 -15.62 -7.32 4.20
N ILE A 188 -16.79 -7.61 3.65
CA ILE A 188 -17.98 -7.94 4.44
C ILE A 188 -18.83 -8.95 3.67
N LYS A 189 -19.21 -10.04 4.34
CA LYS A 189 -20.13 -11.05 3.83
C LYS A 189 -21.57 -10.57 4.04
N ALA A 190 -22.44 -10.87 3.09
CA ALA A 190 -23.86 -10.62 3.23
C ALA A 190 -24.66 -11.73 2.56
N LYS A 191 -25.93 -11.86 2.93
CA LYS A 191 -26.87 -12.70 2.20
C LYS A 191 -28.28 -12.14 2.24
N ILE A 192 -29.05 -12.45 1.22
CA ILE A 192 -30.50 -12.22 1.17
C ILE A 192 -31.17 -13.58 1.17
N THR A 193 -32.12 -13.79 2.09
CA THR A 193 -32.92 -15.00 2.20
C THR A 193 -34.40 -14.62 2.27
N ARG A 194 -35.29 -15.61 2.39
CA ARG A 194 -36.71 -15.39 2.66
C ARG A 194 -36.97 -14.60 3.96
N ASP A 195 -36.04 -14.65 4.91
CA ASP A 195 -36.15 -13.99 6.21
C ASP A 195 -35.64 -12.54 6.20
N GLY A 196 -35.01 -12.09 5.10
CA GLY A 196 -34.59 -10.70 4.92
C GLY A 196 -33.13 -10.54 4.46
N ILE A 197 -32.53 -9.41 4.84
CA ILE A 197 -31.18 -8.99 4.43
C ILE A 197 -30.24 -9.09 5.63
N PHE A 198 -29.18 -9.88 5.49
CA PHE A 198 -28.21 -10.14 6.54
C PHE A 198 -26.84 -9.61 6.13
N LEU A 199 -26.17 -8.96 7.07
CA LEU A 199 -24.81 -8.43 6.91
C LEU A 199 -23.93 -8.98 8.03
N GLU A 200 -22.69 -9.35 7.69
CA GLU A 200 -21.70 -9.77 8.67
C GLU A 200 -21.50 -8.71 9.76
N LYS A 201 -21.53 -9.15 11.01
CA LYS A 201 -21.34 -8.29 12.17
C LYS A 201 -19.85 -8.04 12.38
N LEU A 202 -19.40 -6.84 12.05
CA LEU A 202 -18.05 -6.36 12.38
C LEU A 202 -17.97 -5.83 13.82
N GLU A 203 -16.75 -5.70 14.31
CA GLU A 203 -16.46 -5.09 15.62
C GLU A 203 -16.83 -3.60 15.64
N LYS A 204 -17.54 -3.17 16.69
CA LYS A 204 -17.94 -1.76 16.90
C LYS A 204 -17.18 -1.08 18.03
N GLU A 205 -16.51 -1.85 18.89
CA GLU A 205 -15.73 -1.39 20.04
C GLU A 205 -14.26 -1.81 19.91
N PRO A 206 -13.52 -1.32 18.90
CA PRO A 206 -12.14 -1.74 18.66
C PRO A 206 -11.17 -1.32 19.78
N ALA A 207 -11.56 -0.39 20.65
CA ALA A 207 -10.74 0.09 21.76
C ALA A 207 -10.35 -1.02 22.76
N LYS A 208 -11.13 -2.11 22.85
CA LYS A 208 -10.82 -3.26 23.71
C LYS A 208 -9.55 -4.02 23.30
N TYR A 209 -9.06 -3.81 22.07
CA TYR A 209 -7.81 -4.41 21.58
C TYR A 209 -6.58 -3.52 21.82
N LEU A 210 -6.74 -2.33 22.43
CA LEU A 210 -5.61 -1.49 22.79
C LEU A 210 -4.86 -2.08 23.99
N PRO A 211 -3.52 -2.15 23.96
CA PRO A 211 -2.73 -2.68 25.06
C PRO A 211 -2.79 -1.75 26.29
N GLN A 212 -2.66 -2.35 27.48
CA GLN A 212 -2.46 -1.63 28.74
C GLN A 212 -1.20 -2.16 29.46
N PRO A 213 -0.24 -1.30 29.85
CA PRO A 213 -0.21 0.15 29.65
C PRO A 213 0.01 0.54 28.18
N ALA A 214 -0.22 1.82 27.85
CA ALA A 214 0.11 2.36 26.54
C ALA A 214 1.60 2.15 26.22
N ALA A 215 1.94 2.05 24.93
CA ALA A 215 3.32 1.91 24.51
C ALA A 215 4.19 3.09 25.02
N ALA A 216 5.43 2.79 25.40
CA ALA A 216 6.37 3.80 25.86
C ALA A 216 6.68 4.82 24.76
N ASP A 217 6.94 6.07 25.16
CA ASP A 217 7.37 7.12 24.24
C ASP A 217 8.70 6.74 23.61
N VAL A 218 8.72 6.71 22.28
CA VAL A 218 9.95 6.49 21.50
C VAL A 218 10.58 7.86 21.24
N PRO A 219 11.84 8.09 21.63
CA PRO A 219 12.52 9.35 21.35
C PRO A 219 12.47 9.68 19.84
N ALA A 220 11.96 10.85 19.51
CA ALA A 220 11.81 11.34 18.14
C ALA A 220 12.53 12.67 17.98
N VAL A 221 13.14 12.90 16.81
CA VAL A 221 13.80 14.16 16.49
C VAL A 221 12.78 15.13 15.89
N PRO A 222 12.53 16.30 16.51
CA PRO A 222 11.68 17.32 15.90
C PRO A 222 12.40 17.97 14.71
N VAL A 223 11.70 18.13 13.58
CA VAL A 223 12.21 18.78 12.37
C VAL A 223 11.26 19.93 11.99
N ASP A 224 11.78 21.15 12.02
CA ASP A 224 11.06 22.35 11.59
C ASP A 224 11.16 22.52 10.06
N LEU A 225 10.01 22.39 9.39
CA LEU A 225 9.85 22.49 7.94
C LEU A 225 9.62 23.93 7.46
N ASN A 226 9.58 24.91 8.37
CA ASN A 226 9.53 26.33 8.00
C ASN A 226 10.91 26.88 7.63
N ARG A 227 11.97 26.07 7.77
CA ARG A 227 13.34 26.42 7.40
C ARG A 227 13.58 26.23 5.90
N PRO A 228 14.56 26.92 5.30
CA PRO A 228 14.99 26.65 3.93
C PRO A 228 15.37 25.18 3.72
N MET A 229 15.12 24.64 2.51
CA MET A 229 15.41 23.24 2.17
C MET A 229 16.86 22.83 2.44
N SER A 230 17.83 23.73 2.29
CA SER A 230 19.24 23.49 2.64
C SER A 230 19.42 23.20 4.14
N GLU A 231 18.76 23.94 5.02
CA GLU A 231 18.82 23.76 6.47
C GLU A 231 18.06 22.51 6.93
N ILE A 232 16.92 22.19 6.30
CA ILE A 232 16.18 20.94 6.55
C ILE A 232 17.11 19.76 6.27
N ARG A 233 17.74 19.72 5.10
CA ARG A 233 18.68 18.65 4.71
C ARG A 233 19.90 18.58 5.62
N ALA A 234 20.47 19.73 6.00
CA ALA A 234 21.58 19.78 6.95
C ALA A 234 21.20 19.20 8.33
N THR A 235 19.94 19.37 8.75
CA THR A 235 19.42 18.74 9.97
C THR A 235 19.28 17.23 9.81
N LEU A 236 18.66 16.77 8.71
CA LEU A 236 18.48 15.34 8.43
C LEU A 236 19.82 14.59 8.30
N SER A 237 20.84 15.22 7.71
CA SER A 237 22.17 14.63 7.49
C SER A 237 22.91 14.25 8.78
N LYS A 238 22.51 14.83 9.93
CA LYS A 238 23.08 14.52 11.25
C LYS A 238 22.69 13.13 11.76
N TYR A 239 21.68 12.50 11.17
CA TYR A 239 21.07 11.27 11.69
C TYR A 239 21.18 10.12 10.69
N PRO A 240 21.34 8.87 11.19
CA PRO A 240 21.35 7.69 10.33
C PRO A 240 19.93 7.29 9.88
N VAL A 241 19.86 6.38 8.91
CA VAL A 241 18.62 5.65 8.59
C VAL A 241 18.05 4.96 9.85
N ALA A 242 16.73 4.69 9.83
CA ALA A 242 15.91 4.25 10.96
C ALA A 242 15.64 5.28 12.07
N THR A 243 16.16 6.51 11.98
CA THR A 243 15.85 7.56 12.96
C THR A 243 14.39 8.00 12.84
N LEU A 244 13.67 8.03 13.97
CA LEU A 244 12.29 8.55 14.07
C LEU A 244 12.30 10.09 14.14
N LEU A 245 11.43 10.71 13.33
CA LEU A 245 11.26 12.14 13.19
C LEU A 245 9.83 12.56 13.50
N PHE A 246 9.68 13.78 14.03
CA PHE A 246 8.42 14.52 14.07
C PHE A 246 8.52 15.78 13.24
N LEU A 247 7.81 15.78 12.10
CA LEU A 247 7.85 16.88 11.14
C LEU A 247 6.80 17.94 11.49
N ASN A 248 7.21 19.20 11.46
CA ASN A 248 6.38 20.35 11.83
C ASN A 248 6.49 21.47 10.78
N GLY A 249 5.40 21.86 10.14
CA GLY A 249 5.39 22.94 9.14
C GLY A 249 4.79 22.54 7.78
N PRO A 250 5.07 23.30 6.70
CA PRO A 250 4.45 23.10 5.40
C PRO A 250 5.03 21.90 4.63
N ILE A 251 4.15 21.19 3.93
CA ILE A 251 4.49 20.07 3.05
C ILE A 251 3.70 20.22 1.74
N ILE A 252 4.34 19.95 0.61
CA ILE A 252 3.67 19.84 -0.69
C ILE A 252 3.28 18.40 -0.93
N VAL A 253 2.02 18.18 -1.28
CA VAL A 253 1.49 16.86 -1.62
C VAL A 253 1.38 16.74 -3.12
N ALA A 254 2.01 15.71 -3.69
CA ALA A 254 1.92 15.39 -5.11
C ALA A 254 2.13 13.89 -5.31
N ARG A 255 1.45 13.28 -6.29
CA ARG A 255 1.60 11.86 -6.60
C ARG A 255 1.47 11.61 -8.10
N ASP A 256 1.22 10.37 -8.48
CA ASP A 256 1.23 9.80 -9.84
C ASP A 256 0.94 10.81 -10.97
N ILE A 257 -0.29 11.34 -11.09
CA ILE A 257 -0.67 12.22 -12.21
C ILE A 257 0.01 13.60 -12.10
N ALA A 258 0.13 14.14 -10.89
CA ALA A 258 0.85 15.40 -10.68
C ALA A 258 2.34 15.29 -11.03
N HIS A 259 3.00 14.17 -10.75
CA HIS A 259 4.39 13.93 -11.15
C HIS A 259 4.52 13.81 -12.67
N ALA A 260 3.59 13.13 -13.34
CA ALA A 260 3.55 13.07 -14.80
C ALA A 260 3.40 14.48 -15.41
N LYS A 261 2.46 15.30 -14.91
CA LYS A 261 2.26 16.71 -15.34
C LYS A 261 3.51 17.57 -15.11
N LEU A 262 4.18 17.41 -13.97
CA LEU A 262 5.44 18.11 -13.68
C LEU A 262 6.56 17.67 -14.64
N LYS A 263 6.64 16.37 -14.96
CA LYS A 263 7.59 15.86 -15.95
C LYS A 263 7.30 16.43 -17.34
N GLU A 264 6.05 16.46 -17.78
CA GLU A 264 5.66 17.08 -19.06
C GLU A 264 6.10 18.55 -19.14
N LYS A 265 5.96 19.33 -18.05
CA LYS A 265 6.46 20.71 -17.98
C LYS A 265 7.98 20.78 -18.12
N VAL A 266 8.70 19.89 -17.44
CA VAL A 266 10.16 19.79 -17.54
C VAL A 266 10.59 19.44 -18.96
N ASP A 267 9.93 18.47 -19.60
CA ASP A 267 10.23 18.05 -20.99
C ASP A 267 9.99 19.20 -21.99
N ARG A 268 9.05 20.12 -21.70
CA ARG A 268 8.81 21.34 -22.48
C ARG A 268 9.75 22.52 -22.14
N GLY A 269 10.71 22.33 -21.23
CA GLY A 269 11.66 23.36 -20.83
C GLY A 269 11.11 24.39 -19.84
N GLU A 270 9.91 24.19 -19.27
CA GLU A 270 9.29 25.12 -18.31
C GLU A 270 9.86 25.00 -16.90
N GLY A 271 10.62 23.94 -16.63
CA GLY A 271 11.23 23.68 -15.32
C GLY A 271 10.24 23.22 -14.24
N LEU A 272 10.76 23.11 -13.01
CA LEU A 272 9.98 22.77 -11.82
C LEU A 272 9.50 24.03 -11.08
N PRO A 273 8.25 24.04 -10.56
CA PRO A 273 7.73 25.17 -9.80
C PRO A 273 8.45 25.32 -8.45
N ALA A 274 8.53 26.57 -7.95
CA ALA A 274 9.25 26.90 -6.72
C ALA A 274 8.78 26.08 -5.51
N PHE A 275 7.46 25.93 -5.31
CA PHE A 275 6.92 25.14 -4.20
C PHE A 275 7.41 23.69 -4.19
N PHE A 276 7.77 23.12 -5.34
CA PHE A 276 8.25 21.74 -5.46
C PHE A 276 9.76 21.60 -5.18
N LYS A 277 10.46 22.74 -5.10
CA LYS A 277 11.87 22.85 -4.70
C LYS A 277 12.02 23.22 -3.22
N ASP A 278 11.14 24.10 -2.75
CA ASP A 278 11.27 24.72 -1.44
C ASP A 278 10.70 23.88 -0.28
N HIS A 279 9.91 22.84 -0.59
CA HIS A 279 9.22 22.03 0.42
C HIS A 279 9.46 20.52 0.26
N ILE A 280 9.22 19.78 1.35
CA ILE A 280 9.15 18.31 1.32
C ILE A 280 7.99 17.88 0.41
N ILE A 281 8.20 16.82 -0.38
CA ILE A 281 7.17 16.26 -1.26
C ILE A 281 6.57 15.00 -0.64
N TYR A 282 5.30 15.10 -0.23
CA TYR A 282 4.51 14.01 0.32
C TYR A 282 3.68 13.33 -0.75
N TYR A 283 3.90 12.03 -0.93
CA TYR A 283 3.11 11.25 -1.87
C TYR A 283 1.84 10.78 -1.18
N ALA A 284 0.73 11.48 -1.42
CA ALA A 284 -0.58 11.13 -0.87
C ALA A 284 -1.72 11.70 -1.71
N GLY A 285 -2.94 11.27 -1.41
CA GLY A 285 -4.17 11.86 -1.97
C GLY A 285 -5.28 11.80 -0.91
N PRO A 286 -5.89 12.93 -0.53
CA PRO A 286 -6.82 12.97 0.60
C PRO A 286 -8.17 12.32 0.27
N ALA A 287 -8.85 11.78 1.29
CA ALA A 287 -10.29 11.56 1.22
C ALA A 287 -11.05 12.88 1.41
N LYS A 288 -12.37 12.88 1.17
CA LYS A 288 -13.20 14.08 1.41
C LYS A 288 -13.11 14.53 2.87
N THR A 289 -13.08 15.84 3.09
CA THR A 289 -13.00 16.45 4.41
C THR A 289 -14.37 16.49 5.09
N PRO A 290 -14.52 15.93 6.30
CA PRO A 290 -15.74 16.08 7.10
C PRO A 290 -15.95 17.54 7.56
N PRO A 291 -17.20 18.03 7.71
CA PRO A 291 -17.50 19.32 8.29
C PRO A 291 -16.86 19.49 9.67
N GLY A 292 -16.21 20.65 9.88
CA GLY A 292 -15.53 20.96 11.15
C GLY A 292 -14.15 20.31 11.34
N TYR A 293 -13.66 19.55 10.36
CA TYR A 293 -12.30 18.98 10.38
C TYR A 293 -11.37 19.74 9.43
N ALA A 294 -10.09 19.83 9.81
CA ALA A 294 -9.05 20.39 8.93
C ALA A 294 -8.79 19.49 7.71
N SER A 295 -8.93 18.17 7.88
CA SER A 295 -8.62 17.20 6.84
C SER A 295 -9.49 15.95 6.88
N GLY A 296 -9.74 15.37 5.69
CA GLY A 296 -10.20 13.99 5.56
C GLY A 296 -9.07 13.01 5.80
N SER A 297 -9.35 11.71 5.82
CA SER A 297 -8.29 10.68 5.95
C SER A 297 -7.19 10.88 4.90
N PHE A 298 -5.93 11.06 5.34
CA PHE A 298 -4.85 11.52 4.46
C PHE A 298 -3.52 10.81 4.79
N GLY A 299 -3.44 9.53 4.45
CA GLY A 299 -2.23 8.72 4.64
C GLY A 299 -1.36 8.61 3.37
N PRO A 300 -0.13 8.07 3.50
CA PRO A 300 0.83 8.00 2.40
C PRO A 300 0.41 7.02 1.31
N THR A 301 0.86 7.27 0.08
CA THR A 301 0.83 6.32 -1.04
C THR A 301 2.20 5.66 -1.26
N THR A 302 2.23 4.61 -2.08
CA THR A 302 3.43 3.79 -2.29
C THR A 302 4.51 4.60 -3.01
N ALA A 303 5.67 4.72 -2.39
CA ALA A 303 6.79 5.53 -2.86
C ALA A 303 7.36 5.04 -4.20
N GLY A 304 7.47 3.71 -4.35
CA GLY A 304 8.05 3.06 -5.53
C GLY A 304 7.47 3.47 -6.88
N ARG A 305 6.23 3.96 -6.93
CA ARG A 305 5.59 4.40 -8.18
C ARG A 305 6.12 5.74 -8.71
N MET A 306 6.84 6.48 -7.87
CA MET A 306 7.44 7.77 -8.24
C MET A 306 8.96 7.67 -8.40
N ASP A 307 9.55 6.47 -8.35
CA ASP A 307 11.01 6.27 -8.39
C ASP A 307 11.66 6.86 -9.65
N ASP A 308 11.04 6.67 -10.81
CA ASP A 308 11.58 7.11 -12.10
C ASP A 308 11.69 8.65 -12.23
N TYR A 309 10.95 9.40 -11.43
CA TYR A 309 11.00 10.87 -11.45
C TYR A 309 12.13 11.44 -10.57
N VAL A 310 12.61 10.68 -9.58
CA VAL A 310 13.51 11.20 -8.54
C VAL A 310 14.84 11.71 -9.11
N PRO A 311 15.58 10.95 -9.95
CA PRO A 311 16.86 11.42 -10.48
C PRO A 311 16.74 12.73 -11.26
N LEU A 312 15.70 12.84 -12.09
CA LEU A 312 15.44 14.04 -12.86
C LEU A 312 15.09 15.23 -11.96
N PHE A 313 14.14 15.06 -11.04
CA PHE A 313 13.66 16.17 -10.22
C PHE A 313 14.72 16.67 -9.25
N GLN A 314 15.49 15.77 -8.63
CA GLN A 314 16.58 16.15 -7.72
C GLN A 314 17.70 16.89 -8.44
N LYS A 315 18.07 16.48 -9.66
CA LYS A 315 19.04 17.21 -10.49
C LYS A 315 18.59 18.65 -10.78
N MET A 316 17.29 18.91 -10.78
CA MET A 316 16.68 20.24 -10.97
C MET A 316 16.40 20.98 -9.67
N GLY A 317 16.87 20.47 -8.53
CA GLY A 317 16.69 21.03 -7.19
C GLY A 317 15.31 20.79 -6.58
N GLY A 318 14.45 19.97 -7.19
CA GLY A 318 13.14 19.59 -6.66
C GLY A 318 13.17 18.22 -5.99
N SER A 319 12.14 17.91 -5.18
CA SER A 319 12.00 16.57 -4.58
C SER A 319 13.23 16.09 -3.79
N LEU A 320 13.96 17.01 -3.18
CA LEU A 320 15.17 16.70 -2.41
C LEU A 320 14.85 15.94 -1.12
N VAL A 321 13.69 16.18 -0.52
CA VAL A 321 13.18 15.41 0.62
C VAL A 321 11.79 14.90 0.26
N MET A 322 11.64 13.58 0.29
CA MET A 322 10.42 12.88 -0.11
C MET A 322 9.80 12.18 1.10
N LEU A 323 8.47 12.18 1.21
CA LEU A 323 7.73 11.52 2.28
C LEU A 323 6.67 10.59 1.68
N ALA A 324 6.67 9.31 2.03
CA ALA A 324 5.71 8.34 1.49
C ALA A 324 5.68 7.05 2.33
N LYS A 325 5.32 5.90 1.75
CA LYS A 325 5.47 4.59 2.39
C LYS A 325 6.02 3.52 1.45
N GLY A 326 6.63 2.50 2.05
CA GLY A 326 7.19 1.34 1.35
C GLY A 326 8.67 1.48 1.02
N ASN A 327 9.34 0.35 0.78
CA ASN A 327 10.69 0.31 0.24
C ASN A 327 10.74 0.82 -1.21
N ARG A 328 11.91 1.27 -1.65
CA ARG A 328 12.15 1.89 -2.97
C ARG A 328 13.25 1.16 -3.73
N SER A 329 13.39 1.47 -5.01
CA SER A 329 14.46 0.94 -5.85
C SER A 329 15.79 1.64 -5.59
N LYS A 330 16.90 0.99 -6.00
CA LYS A 330 18.26 1.51 -5.82
C LYS A 330 18.50 2.86 -6.52
N CYS A 331 17.76 3.18 -7.59
CA CYS A 331 17.94 4.44 -8.29
C CYS A 331 17.66 5.66 -7.39
N VAL A 332 16.75 5.51 -6.43
CA VAL A 332 16.44 6.55 -5.44
C VAL A 332 17.59 6.72 -4.45
N THR A 333 18.16 5.61 -3.97
CA THR A 333 19.32 5.61 -3.07
C THR A 333 20.52 6.32 -3.71
N GLU A 334 20.83 5.98 -4.96
CA GLU A 334 21.93 6.63 -5.69
C GLU A 334 21.63 8.11 -5.99
N SER A 335 20.37 8.45 -6.29
CA SER A 335 19.98 9.83 -6.52
C SER A 335 20.10 10.68 -5.25
N CYS A 336 19.65 10.16 -4.10
CA CYS A 336 19.77 10.82 -2.81
C CYS A 336 21.24 11.03 -2.44
N LYS A 337 22.10 10.03 -2.62
CA LYS A 337 23.55 10.16 -2.44
C LYS A 337 24.15 11.25 -3.34
N THR A 338 23.75 11.28 -4.61
CA THR A 338 24.31 12.22 -5.60
C THR A 338 23.89 13.66 -5.33
N ASN A 339 22.64 13.90 -4.94
CA ASN A 339 22.05 15.23 -4.86
C ASN A 339 21.87 15.74 -3.43
N GLY A 340 22.32 14.98 -2.43
CA GLY A 340 22.08 15.26 -1.01
C GLY A 340 20.59 15.23 -0.65
N GLY A 341 19.89 14.20 -1.12
CA GLY A 341 18.45 14.00 -0.90
C GLY A 341 18.12 12.99 0.19
N PHE A 342 16.85 12.92 0.59
CA PHE A 342 16.35 12.03 1.63
C PHE A 342 15.01 11.42 1.25
N TYR A 343 14.78 10.17 1.67
CA TYR A 343 13.46 9.56 1.68
C TYR A 343 13.04 9.26 3.12
N LEU A 344 11.91 9.84 3.50
CA LEU A 344 11.24 9.66 4.77
C LEU A 344 10.05 8.70 4.63
N GLY A 345 10.05 7.63 5.43
CA GLY A 345 8.97 6.65 5.49
C GLY A 345 7.95 7.02 6.56
N SER A 346 6.74 7.38 6.15
CA SER A 346 5.58 7.52 7.02
C SER A 346 4.89 6.17 7.25
N ILE A 347 4.17 6.04 8.35
CA ILE A 347 3.39 4.85 8.68
C ILE A 347 2.22 4.72 7.70
N GLY A 348 2.20 3.64 6.92
CA GLY A 348 1.12 3.35 5.99
C GLY A 348 -0.07 2.68 6.68
N GLY A 349 -1.28 3.25 6.53
CA GLY A 349 -2.50 2.70 7.15
C GLY A 349 -3.30 3.71 7.98
N PRO A 350 -2.72 4.35 9.02
CA PRO A 350 -3.46 5.15 10.01
C PRO A 350 -3.86 6.55 9.50
N ALA A 351 -4.46 6.63 8.30
CA ALA A 351 -4.80 7.87 7.60
C ALA A 351 -5.76 8.78 8.38
N ALA A 352 -6.71 8.20 9.14
CA ALA A 352 -7.65 8.97 9.97
C ALA A 352 -6.95 9.62 11.18
N ARG A 353 -5.97 8.92 11.77
CA ARG A 353 -5.17 9.45 12.89
C ARG A 353 -4.26 10.58 12.43
N LEU A 354 -3.53 10.39 11.32
CA LEU A 354 -2.71 11.45 10.72
C LEU A 354 -3.55 12.70 10.41
N ALA A 355 -4.74 12.52 9.83
CA ALA A 355 -5.62 13.63 9.50
C ALA A 355 -6.14 14.39 10.74
N LYS A 356 -6.49 13.66 11.81
CA LYS A 356 -7.06 14.25 13.03
C LYS A 356 -5.98 14.91 13.89
N ASP A 357 -4.86 14.22 14.06
CA ASP A 357 -3.88 14.54 15.10
C ASP A 357 -2.69 15.35 14.53
N CYS A 358 -2.37 15.22 13.22
CA CYS A 358 -1.18 15.83 12.63
C CYS A 358 -1.45 16.91 11.57
N ILE A 359 -2.55 16.85 10.81
CA ILE A 359 -2.79 17.80 9.70
C ILE A 359 -3.69 18.94 10.19
N THR A 360 -3.15 20.16 10.18
CA THR A 360 -3.83 21.35 10.72
C THR A 360 -4.50 22.20 9.64
N SER A 361 -4.05 22.10 8.38
CA SER A 361 -4.67 22.77 7.24
C SER A 361 -4.34 22.06 5.92
N GLN A 362 -5.17 22.29 4.90
CA GLN A 362 -4.90 21.88 3.52
C GLN A 362 -5.48 22.89 2.53
N GLU A 363 -4.79 23.10 1.41
CA GLU A 363 -5.27 23.88 0.27
C GLU A 363 -4.77 23.27 -1.04
N VAL A 364 -5.53 23.44 -2.12
CA VAL A 364 -5.11 23.04 -3.47
C VAL A 364 -4.26 24.17 -4.06
N VAL A 365 -3.06 23.86 -4.53
CA VAL A 365 -2.12 24.84 -5.09
C VAL A 365 -1.90 24.68 -6.60
N ALA A 366 -2.15 23.50 -7.17
CA ALA A 366 -2.10 23.31 -8.62
C ALA A 366 -2.95 22.11 -9.05
N TYR A 367 -3.40 22.15 -10.31
CA TYR A 367 -4.17 21.11 -10.98
C TYR A 367 -5.46 20.68 -10.24
N PRO A 368 -6.35 21.61 -9.85
CA PRO A 368 -7.59 21.29 -9.13
C PRO A 368 -8.50 20.30 -9.88
N GLU A 369 -8.40 20.25 -11.22
CA GLU A 369 -9.13 19.32 -12.07
C GLU A 369 -8.80 17.84 -11.81
N LEU A 370 -7.65 17.55 -11.17
CA LEU A 370 -7.22 16.20 -10.82
C LEU A 370 -7.87 15.65 -9.53
N GLY A 371 -8.68 16.46 -8.84
CA GLY A 371 -9.36 16.07 -7.62
C GLY A 371 -8.37 15.62 -6.53
N MET A 372 -8.44 14.36 -6.11
CA MET A 372 -7.54 13.82 -5.06
C MET A 372 -6.07 13.67 -5.49
N GLU A 373 -5.77 13.82 -6.78
CA GLU A 373 -4.41 13.81 -7.34
C GLU A 373 -3.88 15.23 -7.64
N ALA A 374 -4.64 16.27 -7.29
CA ALA A 374 -4.16 17.65 -7.35
C ALA A 374 -2.91 17.84 -6.47
N ILE A 375 -2.18 18.94 -6.70
CA ILE A 375 -1.11 19.31 -5.78
C ILE A 375 -1.72 20.10 -4.64
N PHE A 376 -1.47 19.64 -3.41
CA PHE A 376 -1.92 20.31 -2.20
C PHE A 376 -0.73 20.92 -1.46
N LYS A 377 -0.98 21.96 -0.69
CA LYS A 377 -0.11 22.39 0.41
C LYS A 377 -0.82 22.07 1.71
N ILE A 378 -0.14 21.36 2.60
CA ILE A 378 -0.66 21.05 3.93
C ILE A 378 0.27 21.61 5.00
N THR A 379 -0.28 21.97 6.15
CA THR A 379 0.50 22.22 7.36
C THR A 379 0.36 21.04 8.29
N VAL A 380 1.49 20.55 8.81
CA VAL A 380 1.52 19.44 9.74
C VAL A 380 2.16 19.81 11.07
N LYS A 381 1.76 19.10 12.12
CA LYS A 381 2.35 19.13 13.45
C LYS A 381 2.59 17.70 13.92
N ASP A 382 3.74 17.45 14.53
CA ASP A 382 4.13 16.15 15.09
C ASP A 382 3.91 14.97 14.14
N PHE A 383 4.17 15.18 12.84
CA PHE A 383 3.92 14.15 11.83
C PHE A 383 5.03 13.09 11.86
N PRO A 384 4.72 11.80 12.11
CA PRO A 384 5.73 10.77 12.28
C PRO A 384 6.31 10.30 10.94
N ALA A 385 7.64 10.23 10.87
CA ALA A 385 8.36 9.63 9.76
C ALA A 385 9.70 9.03 10.20
N PHE A 386 10.22 8.06 9.45
CA PHE A 386 11.56 7.50 9.65
C PHE A 386 12.48 7.90 8.50
N ILE A 387 13.76 8.16 8.75
CA ILE A 387 14.75 8.25 7.67
C ILE A 387 14.93 6.85 7.08
N ILE A 388 14.52 6.65 5.82
CA ILE A 388 14.65 5.36 5.13
C ILE A 388 15.85 5.36 4.20
N VAL A 389 16.03 6.43 3.43
CA VAL A 389 17.22 6.67 2.60
C VAL A 389 17.84 8.00 3.02
N ASP A 390 19.15 7.99 3.24
CA ASP A 390 19.92 9.19 3.55
C ASP A 390 20.70 9.75 2.35
N ASP A 391 21.38 10.86 2.58
CA ASP A 391 22.22 11.57 1.63
C ASP A 391 23.60 10.92 1.40
N LYS A 392 23.84 9.73 1.97
CA LYS A 392 25.14 9.05 1.96
C LYS A 392 25.07 7.72 1.19
N GLY A 393 23.87 7.34 0.73
CA GLY A 393 23.62 6.10 0.02
C GLY A 393 23.24 4.93 0.93
N ASN A 394 22.84 5.18 2.17
CA ASN A 394 22.31 4.14 3.05
C ASN A 394 20.81 3.98 2.80
N ASP A 395 20.33 2.74 2.74
CA ASP A 395 18.91 2.39 2.73
C ASP A 395 18.60 1.40 3.87
N PHE A 396 17.63 1.77 4.71
CA PHE A 396 17.11 0.95 5.79
C PHE A 396 16.78 -0.48 5.35
N PHE A 397 16.18 -0.64 4.18
CA PHE A 397 15.72 -1.94 3.69
C PHE A 397 16.81 -2.74 2.97
N GLU A 398 17.96 -2.17 2.63
CA GLU A 398 18.97 -2.85 1.80
C GLU A 398 19.43 -4.16 2.44
N LYS A 399 19.84 -4.13 3.72
CA LYS A 399 20.30 -5.33 4.43
C LYS A 399 19.19 -6.38 4.62
N ILE A 400 17.93 -5.95 4.70
CA ILE A 400 16.78 -6.82 4.89
C ILE A 400 16.39 -7.47 3.55
N LEU A 401 16.47 -6.71 2.47
CA LEU A 401 16.05 -7.11 1.13
C LEU A 401 17.16 -7.77 0.29
N ALA A 402 18.42 -7.67 0.71
CA ALA A 402 19.60 -8.27 0.06
C ALA A 402 19.57 -9.80 -0.10
#